data_AF-A0A844WTZ3-F1
#
_entry.id   AF-A0A844WTZ3-F1
#
_cell.length_a   1.000
_cell.length_b   1.000
_cell.length_c   1.000
_cell.angle_alpha   90.00
_cell.angle_beta   90.00
_cell.angle_gamma   90.00
#
_symmetry.space_group_name_H-M   'P 1'
#
loop_
_entity.id
_entity.type
_entity.pdbx_description
1 polymer ?
#
loop_
_entity_poly.entity_id
_entity_poly.type
_entity_poly.pdbx_seq_one_letter_code
_entity_poly.pdbx_strand_id
1 'polypeptide(L)'
;MILELKQREKHQGNRNTIYAIEEPETSQHPEWQVKLFHALMDLPKNERTQVIVTTHSPSLASLCPINNIIFLFKNNGKTNYQTGDNLDLPEVTTTLGILPNIPVETSTNLKVILCLEGPTDVEFFDNICNNFGI
;
A
#
# COMPACT_ATOMS: atom_id res chain seq x y z
N MET A 1 -4.12 -15.81 -12.67
CA MET A 1 -2.82 -15.28 -12.21
C MET A 1 -2.13 -16.18 -11.17
N ILE A 2 -2.36 -16.04 -9.85
CA ILE A 2 -1.56 -16.74 -8.82
C ILE A 2 -1.56 -18.27 -8.97
N LEU A 3 -2.71 -18.87 -9.29
CA LEU A 3 -2.82 -20.31 -9.53
C LEU A 3 -1.92 -20.75 -10.71
N GLU A 4 -1.85 -19.94 -11.76
CA GLU A 4 -1.02 -20.20 -12.94
C GLU A 4 0.47 -20.02 -12.61
N LEU A 5 0.83 -19.05 -11.75
CA LEU A 5 2.21 -18.90 -11.27
C LEU A 5 2.65 -20.14 -10.50
N LYS A 6 1.81 -20.64 -9.58
CA LYS A 6 2.07 -21.89 -8.82
C LYS A 6 2.13 -23.12 -9.73
N GLN A 7 1.31 -23.18 -10.78
CA GLN A 7 1.41 -24.26 -11.77
C GLN A 7 2.72 -24.19 -12.56
N ARG A 8 3.12 -23.00 -13.02
CA ARG A 8 4.39 -22.79 -13.72
C ARG A 8 5.58 -23.16 -12.84
N GLU A 9 5.55 -22.80 -11.56
CA GLU A 9 6.57 -23.18 -10.58
C GLU A 9 6.70 -24.72 -10.49
N LYS A 10 5.59 -25.44 -10.32
CA LYS A 10 5.58 -26.92 -10.24
C LYS A 10 6.15 -27.60 -11.49
N HIS A 11 5.97 -26.99 -12.66
CA HIS A 11 6.43 -27.54 -13.93
C HIS A 11 7.88 -27.13 -14.30
N GLN A 12 8.49 -26.18 -13.61
CA GLN A 12 9.75 -25.58 -14.05
C GLN A 12 11.04 -26.22 -13.50
N GLY A 13 10.96 -27.22 -12.62
CA GLY A 13 12.16 -27.92 -12.12
C GLY A 13 13.23 -26.97 -11.58
N ASN A 14 14.51 -27.33 -11.70
CA ASN A 14 15.69 -26.67 -11.10
C ASN A 14 16.03 -25.25 -11.65
N ARG A 15 15.07 -24.52 -12.23
CA ARG A 15 15.28 -23.23 -12.90
C ARG A 15 15.06 -22.06 -11.93
N ASN A 16 15.92 -21.05 -12.02
CA ASN A 16 15.74 -19.80 -11.28
C ASN A 16 14.73 -18.90 -12.01
N THR A 17 13.73 -18.40 -11.29
CA THR A 17 12.60 -17.65 -11.86
C THR A 17 12.39 -16.33 -11.09
N ILE A 18 12.19 -15.24 -11.83
CA ILE A 18 11.85 -13.93 -11.29
C ILE A 18 10.46 -13.56 -11.78
N TYR A 19 9.56 -13.26 -10.85
CA TYR A 19 8.25 -12.69 -11.12
C TYR A 19 8.30 -11.18 -10.86
N ALA A 20 7.98 -10.37 -11.87
CA ALA A 20 7.77 -8.94 -11.73
C ALA A 20 6.28 -8.66 -11.98
N ILE A 21 5.58 -8.10 -11.00
CA ILE A 21 4.13 -7.91 -11.05
C ILE A 21 3.81 -6.46 -10.71
N GLU A 22 3.09 -5.81 -11.59
CA GLU A 22 2.65 -4.42 -11.43
C GLU A 22 1.23 -4.38 -10.85
N GLU A 23 1.06 -3.58 -9.79
CA GLU A 23 -0.22 -3.31 -9.11
C GLU A 23 -1.14 -4.54 -8.99
N PRO A 24 -0.67 -5.64 -8.34
CA PRO A 24 -1.42 -6.89 -8.30
C PRO A 24 -2.76 -6.76 -7.58
N GLU A 25 -2.96 -5.71 -6.77
CA GLU A 25 -4.14 -5.41 -5.97
C GLU A 25 -5.28 -4.71 -6.73
N THR A 26 -5.03 -4.25 -7.96
CA THR A 26 -6.00 -3.43 -8.70
C THR A 26 -7.33 -4.15 -8.87
N SER A 27 -8.42 -3.42 -8.62
CA SER A 27 -9.81 -3.91 -8.66
C SER A 27 -10.14 -5.07 -7.69
N GLN A 28 -9.31 -5.30 -6.66
CA GLN A 28 -9.57 -6.31 -5.64
C GLN A 28 -10.24 -5.72 -4.39
N HIS A 29 -11.20 -6.47 -3.83
CA HIS A 29 -11.75 -6.21 -2.50
C HIS A 29 -10.64 -6.27 -1.42
N PRO A 30 -10.67 -5.46 -0.35
CA PRO A 30 -9.61 -5.44 0.68
C PRO A 30 -9.24 -6.83 1.24
N GLU A 31 -10.23 -7.67 1.52
CA GLU A 31 -9.98 -9.04 1.99
C GLU A 31 -9.17 -9.88 0.99
N TRP A 32 -9.38 -9.66 -0.31
CA TRP A 32 -8.65 -10.37 -1.36
C TRP A 32 -7.25 -9.82 -1.56
N GLN A 33 -7.01 -8.53 -1.29
CA GLN A 33 -5.66 -7.95 -1.29
C GLN A 33 -4.77 -8.65 -0.24
N VAL A 34 -5.32 -8.96 0.94
CA VAL A 34 -4.60 -9.71 1.98
C VAL A 34 -4.28 -11.14 1.51
N LYS A 35 -5.26 -11.84 0.91
CA LYS A 35 -5.05 -13.21 0.40
C LYS A 35 -4.02 -13.23 -0.73
N LEU A 36 -4.07 -12.25 -1.62
CA LEU A 36 -3.12 -12.04 -2.70
C LEU A 36 -1.71 -11.82 -2.15
N PHE A 37 -1.55 -10.93 -1.17
CA PHE A 37 -0.26 -10.66 -0.53
C PHE A 37 0.38 -11.93 0.04
N HIS A 38 -0.37 -12.71 0.81
CA HIS A 38 0.14 -13.99 1.35
C HIS A 38 0.54 -14.96 0.24
N ALA A 39 -0.24 -15.04 -0.83
CA ALA A 39 0.09 -15.92 -1.93
C ALA A 39 1.35 -15.48 -2.70
N LEU A 40 1.61 -14.17 -2.79
CA LEU A 40 2.84 -13.62 -3.36
C LEU A 40 4.05 -13.91 -2.47
N MET A 41 3.90 -13.79 -1.14
CA MET A 41 4.93 -14.11 -0.15
C MET A 41 5.24 -15.61 -0.05
N ASP A 42 4.33 -16.48 -0.49
CA ASP A 42 4.53 -17.93 -0.52
C ASP A 42 5.44 -18.39 -1.67
N LEU A 43 5.40 -17.70 -2.83
CA LEU A 43 6.19 -18.08 -4.01
C LEU A 43 7.72 -18.12 -3.78
N PRO A 44 8.35 -17.14 -3.11
CA PRO A 44 9.79 -17.14 -2.88
C PRO A 44 10.26 -18.09 -1.76
N LYS A 45 9.37 -18.88 -1.13
CA LYS A 45 9.79 -19.92 -0.17
C LYS A 45 10.63 -21.02 -0.81
N ASN A 46 10.55 -21.15 -2.13
CA ASN A 46 11.49 -21.91 -2.94
C ASN A 46 12.72 -21.04 -3.22
N GLU A 47 13.92 -21.52 -2.86
CA GLU A 47 15.19 -20.76 -2.96
C GLU A 47 15.53 -20.26 -4.37
N ARG A 48 14.83 -20.76 -5.41
CA ARG A 48 15.04 -20.39 -6.81
C ARG A 48 14.04 -19.35 -7.34
N THR A 49 13.16 -18.84 -6.50
CA THR A 49 12.09 -17.92 -6.90
C THR A 49 12.25 -16.56 -6.25
N GLN A 50 12.24 -15.50 -7.06
CA GLN A 50 12.18 -14.11 -6.58
C GLN A 50 10.88 -13.46 -7.05
N VAL A 51 10.26 -12.66 -6.21
CA VAL A 51 9.06 -11.89 -6.54
C VAL A 51 9.35 -10.41 -6.30
N ILE A 52 9.05 -9.58 -7.28
CA ILE A 52 9.13 -8.12 -7.24
C ILE A 52 7.74 -7.60 -7.56
N VAL A 53 7.23 -6.72 -6.69
CA VAL A 53 5.91 -6.12 -6.82
C VAL A 53 6.07 -4.61 -6.82
N THR A 54 5.38 -3.93 -7.73
CA THR A 54 5.16 -2.48 -7.65
C THR A 54 3.72 -2.22 -7.22
N THR A 55 3.53 -1.20 -6.39
CA THR A 55 2.21 -0.84 -5.87
C THR A 55 2.19 0.64 -5.51
N HIS A 56 1.07 1.29 -5.80
CA HIS A 56 0.72 2.60 -5.26
C HIS A 56 -0.27 2.48 -4.08
N SER A 57 -0.68 1.26 -3.72
CA SER A 57 -1.65 0.99 -2.66
C SER A 57 -1.02 1.07 -1.27
N PRO A 58 -1.49 1.98 -0.40
CA PRO A 58 -1.06 2.01 0.99
C PRO A 58 -1.43 0.72 1.73
N SER A 59 -2.58 0.14 1.40
CA SER A 59 -3.08 -1.10 2.00
C SER A 59 -2.12 -2.27 1.74
N LEU A 60 -1.66 -2.45 0.49
CA LEU A 60 -0.74 -3.54 0.16
C LEU A 60 0.65 -3.29 0.75
N ALA A 61 1.15 -2.05 0.66
CA ALA A 61 2.44 -1.66 1.23
C ALA A 61 2.49 -1.90 2.75
N SER A 62 1.39 -1.63 3.46
CA SER A 62 1.29 -1.81 4.91
C SER A 62 1.38 -3.28 5.38
N LEU A 63 1.09 -4.24 4.49
CA LEU A 63 1.21 -5.67 4.79
C LEU A 63 2.65 -6.18 4.62
N CYS A 64 3.48 -5.44 3.87
CA CYS A 64 4.84 -5.85 3.54
C CYS A 64 5.79 -5.66 4.73
N PRO A 65 6.64 -6.65 5.07
CA PRO A 65 7.73 -6.44 6.02
C PRO A 65 8.61 -5.25 5.59
N ILE A 66 8.93 -4.36 6.52
CA ILE A 66 9.70 -3.14 6.25
C ILE A 66 11.00 -3.41 5.48
N ASN A 67 11.71 -4.49 5.85
CA ASN A 67 12.97 -4.88 5.20
C ASN A 67 12.82 -5.27 3.72
N ASN A 68 11.60 -5.52 3.26
CA ASN A 68 11.27 -5.87 1.89
C ASN A 68 10.70 -4.68 1.10
N ILE A 69 10.57 -3.50 1.72
CA ILE A 69 10.08 -2.28 1.06
C ILE A 69 11.25 -1.57 0.37
N ILE A 70 11.04 -1.22 -0.90
CA ILE A 70 11.89 -0.31 -1.66
C ILE A 70 11.01 0.89 -1.99
N PHE A 71 11.24 2.02 -1.31
CA PHE A 71 10.53 3.26 -1.58
C PHE A 71 11.25 4.04 -2.67
N LEU A 72 10.53 4.40 -3.73
CA LEU A 72 11.06 5.17 -4.86
C LEU A 72 10.46 6.58 -4.86
N PHE A 73 11.30 7.59 -4.98
CA PHE A 73 10.88 8.99 -5.00
C PHE A 73 11.75 9.84 -5.94
N LYS A 74 11.25 10.99 -6.36
CA LYS A 74 11.99 11.94 -7.20
C LYS A 74 12.46 13.13 -6.39
N ASN A 75 13.74 13.46 -6.49
CA ASN A 75 14.33 14.68 -5.93
C ASN A 75 15.14 15.38 -7.03
N ASN A 76 14.83 16.66 -7.31
CA ASN A 76 15.48 17.46 -8.36
C ASN A 76 15.53 16.74 -9.74
N GLY A 77 14.45 16.07 -10.11
CA GLY A 77 14.35 15.33 -11.38
C GLY A 77 15.10 14.00 -11.43
N LYS A 78 15.82 13.61 -10.36
CA LYS A 78 16.50 12.32 -10.24
C LYS A 78 15.67 11.34 -9.42
N THR A 79 15.62 10.09 -9.86
CA THR A 79 15.01 9.00 -9.09
C THR A 79 15.98 8.56 -7.98
N ASN A 80 15.48 8.54 -6.76
CA ASN A 80 16.17 8.05 -5.56
C ASN A 80 15.37 6.88 -4.97
N TYR A 81 16.00 6.15 -4.05
CA TYR A 81 15.34 5.07 -3.33
C TYR A 81 15.78 5.01 -1.86
N GLN A 82 14.91 4.46 -1.03
CA GLN A 82 15.17 4.13 0.37
C GLN A 82 14.72 2.68 0.65
N THR A 83 15.42 1.97 1.52
CA THR A 83 15.11 0.58 1.90
C THR A 83 15.80 0.19 3.21
N GLY A 84 15.28 -0.83 3.89
CA GLY A 84 15.83 -1.35 5.14
C GLY A 84 15.94 -0.27 6.21
N ASP A 85 17.11 -0.18 6.85
CA ASP A 85 17.36 0.78 7.93
C ASP A 85 17.33 2.26 7.49
N ASN A 86 17.45 2.54 6.19
CA ASN A 86 17.42 3.89 5.63
C ASN A 86 16.00 4.32 5.22
N LEU A 87 14.97 3.53 5.53
CA LEU A 87 13.58 3.83 5.14
C LEU A 87 12.95 4.84 6.10
N ASP A 88 12.60 6.02 5.57
CA ASP A 88 11.83 7.03 6.29
C ASP A 88 10.33 6.73 6.17
N LEU A 89 9.79 5.98 7.16
CA LEU A 89 8.37 5.63 7.20
C LEU A 89 7.43 6.85 7.19
N PRO A 90 7.71 7.95 7.93
CA PRO A 90 6.97 9.21 7.76
C PRO A 90 6.90 9.72 6.31
N GLU A 91 8.01 9.69 5.56
CA GLU A 91 8.01 10.11 4.15
C GLU A 91 7.17 9.16 3.27
N VAL A 92 7.29 7.84 3.48
CA VAL A 92 6.51 6.82 2.78
C VAL A 92 5.01 7.01 3.01
N THR A 93 4.61 7.14 4.28
CA THR A 93 3.21 7.32 4.67
C THR A 93 2.61 8.61 4.10
N THR A 94 3.36 9.70 4.14
CA THR A 94 2.96 10.98 3.54
C THR A 94 2.79 10.85 2.02
N THR A 95 3.75 10.21 1.35
CA THR A 95 3.70 10.01 -0.11
C THR A 95 2.52 9.14 -0.54
N LEU A 96 2.18 8.14 0.27
CA LEU A 96 1.03 7.26 0.06
C LEU A 96 -0.31 7.88 0.54
N GLY A 97 -0.28 9.08 1.12
CA GLY A 97 -1.48 9.75 1.62
C GLY A 97 -2.13 9.05 2.81
N ILE A 98 -1.37 8.29 3.59
CA ILE A 98 -1.87 7.59 4.77
C ILE A 98 -2.17 8.62 5.85
N LEU A 99 -3.44 8.74 6.21
CA LEU A 99 -3.87 9.56 7.33
C LEU A 99 -3.62 8.83 8.66
N PRO A 100 -3.26 9.57 9.72
CA PRO A 100 -3.12 8.98 11.05
C PRO A 100 -4.42 8.29 11.44
N ASN A 101 -4.31 7.03 11.84
CA ASN A 101 -5.45 6.29 12.39
C ASN A 101 -5.88 6.99 13.68
N ILE A 102 -7.06 7.60 13.68
CA ILE A 102 -7.66 8.20 14.88
C ILE A 102 -8.19 7.02 15.69
N PRO A 103 -7.52 6.57 16.75
CA PRO A 103 -8.00 5.41 17.49
C PRO A 103 -9.28 5.85 18.18
N VAL A 104 -10.39 5.22 17.80
CA VAL A 104 -11.72 5.49 18.36
C VAL A 104 -11.70 5.31 19.89
N GLU A 105 -10.81 4.45 20.38
CA GLU A 105 -10.64 4.11 21.79
C GLU A 105 -9.88 5.17 22.62
N THR A 106 -8.96 5.93 22.01
CA THR A 106 -8.17 6.99 22.71
C THR A 106 -8.75 8.39 22.50
N SER A 107 -9.77 8.52 21.65
CA SER A 107 -10.33 9.80 21.26
C SER A 107 -11.58 10.11 22.08
N THR A 108 -11.44 10.25 23.40
CA THR A 108 -12.56 10.60 24.30
C THR A 108 -13.23 11.94 23.94
N ASN A 109 -12.58 12.76 23.09
CA ASN A 109 -13.06 14.05 22.61
C ASN A 109 -13.51 14.06 21.14
N LEU A 110 -13.42 12.95 20.42
CA LEU A 110 -13.93 12.86 19.04
C LEU A 110 -15.45 12.71 19.07
N LYS A 111 -16.16 13.76 18.67
CA LYS A 111 -17.64 13.79 18.68
C LYS A 111 -18.26 13.43 17.34
N VAL A 112 -17.60 13.81 16.25
CA VAL A 112 -18.10 13.67 14.87
C VAL A 112 -16.90 13.47 13.94
N ILE A 113 -17.03 12.55 12.99
CA ILE A 113 -16.21 12.48 11.78
C ILE A 113 -17.13 12.86 10.62
N LEU A 114 -16.72 13.84 9.82
CA LEU A 114 -17.41 14.23 8.60
C LEU A 114 -16.58 13.78 7.39
N CYS A 115 -17.10 12.83 6.63
CA CYS A 115 -16.48 12.36 5.40
C CYS A 115 -17.15 13.06 4.21
N LEU A 116 -16.37 13.78 3.41
CA LEU A 116 -16.81 14.53 2.24
C LEU A 116 -16.17 13.92 0.98
N GLU A 117 -16.86 13.98 -0.16
CA GLU A 117 -16.44 13.24 -1.36
C GLU A 117 -15.21 13.86 -2.02
N GLY A 118 -15.06 15.18 -1.94
CA GLY A 118 -13.93 15.88 -2.54
C GLY A 118 -13.73 17.31 -2.05
N PRO A 119 -12.72 18.02 -2.60
CA PRO A 119 -12.34 19.35 -2.16
C PRO A 119 -13.48 20.38 -2.24
N THR A 120 -14.32 20.28 -3.27
CA THR A 120 -15.49 21.16 -3.44
C THR A 120 -16.50 21.02 -2.30
N ASP A 121 -16.73 19.80 -1.82
CA ASP A 121 -17.65 19.54 -0.71
C ASP A 121 -17.10 20.13 0.60
N VAL A 122 -15.78 20.06 0.78
CA VAL A 122 -15.07 20.67 1.92
C VAL A 122 -15.27 22.19 1.90
N GLU A 123 -15.00 22.83 0.76
CA GLU A 123 -15.20 24.28 0.63
C GLU A 123 -16.66 24.69 0.82
N PHE A 124 -17.60 23.93 0.27
CA PHE A 124 -19.02 24.18 0.45
C PHE A 124 -19.43 24.10 1.93
N PHE A 125 -18.98 23.05 2.62
CA PHE A 125 -19.28 22.86 4.03
C PHE A 125 -18.71 24.00 4.88
N ASP A 126 -17.44 24.35 4.70
CA ASP A 126 -16.78 25.45 5.42
C ASP A 126 -17.50 26.79 5.20
N ASN A 127 -17.93 27.05 3.97
CA ASN A 127 -18.68 28.27 3.64
C ASN A 127 -20.06 28.32 4.31
N ILE A 128 -20.73 27.18 4.45
CA ILE A 128 -22.06 27.10 5.07
C ILE A 128 -21.98 27.12 6.60
N CYS A 129 -20.94 26.53 7.21
CA CYS A 129 -20.73 26.54 8.66
C CYS A 129 -20.74 27.97 9.24
N ASN A 130 -20.13 28.92 8.52
CA ASN A 130 -20.17 30.34 8.86
C ASN A 130 -21.59 30.91 9.01
N ASN A 131 -22.58 30.37 8.29
CA ASN A 131 -23.98 30.80 8.39
C ASN A 131 -24.71 30.21 9.61
N PHE A 132 -24.19 29.12 10.17
CA PHE A 132 -24.77 28.44 11.33
C PHE A 132 -24.04 28.74 12.65
N GLY A 133 -22.96 29.55 12.61
CA GLY A 133 -22.19 29.92 13.79
C GLY A 133 -21.45 28.73 14.42
N ILE A 134 -21.08 27.76 13.59
CA ILE A 134 -20.29 26.57 13.95
C ILE A 134 -18.93 26.69 13.29
#